data_AF-A0A090FMU8-F1
#
_entry.id   AF-A0A090FMU8-F1
#
_cell.length_a   1.000
_cell.length_b   1.000
_cell.length_c   1.000
_cell.angle_alpha   90.00
_cell.angle_beta   90.00
_cell.angle_gamma   90.00
#
_symmetry.space_group_name_H-M   'P 1'
#
loop_
_entity.id
_entity.type
_entity.pdbx_description
1 polymer ?
#
loop_
_entity_poly.entity_id
_entity_poly.type
_entity_poly.pdbx_seq_one_letter_code
_entity_poly.pdbx_strand_id
1 'polypeptide(L)' 'MEHPLRRLFLNGSEDADLLDDEPKKFDPRADFVRMVARQTGITEEQVREIMAMVGLDYSSVMREARIVKRDNPS' A
#
# COMPACT_ATOMS: atom_id res chain seq x y z
N MET A 1 -41.75 3.47 43.82
CA MET A 1 -42.35 3.32 42.48
C MET A 1 -41.26 2.83 41.56
N GLU A 2 -41.27 1.53 41.29
CA GLU A 2 -40.53 0.94 40.18
C GLU A 2 -41.35 1.14 38.89
N HIS A 3 -40.68 1.47 37.78
CA HIS A 3 -40.83 0.84 36.45
C HIS A 3 -40.15 1.67 35.33
N PRO A 4 -39.70 1.01 34.23
CA PRO A 4 -38.37 1.22 33.66
C PRO A 4 -38.33 1.35 32.11
N LEU A 5 -37.13 1.38 31.53
CA LEU A 5 -36.75 1.05 30.13
C LEU A 5 -37.09 2.03 28.98
N ARG A 6 -36.01 2.50 28.31
CA ARG A 6 -35.72 2.53 26.83
C ARG A 6 -34.85 3.77 26.53
N ARG A 7 -33.53 3.70 26.34
CA ARG A 7 -32.72 3.10 25.25
C ARG A 7 -32.95 3.75 23.88
N LEU A 8 -31.96 4.58 23.47
CA LEU A 8 -31.33 4.77 22.15
C LEU A 8 -31.42 6.14 21.43
N PHE A 9 -30.21 6.55 21.01
CA PHE A 9 -29.79 7.23 19.78
C PHE A 9 -30.30 8.64 19.46
N LEU A 10 -29.35 9.59 19.40
CA LEU A 10 -29.16 10.65 18.39
C LEU A 10 -28.09 11.62 18.95
N ASN A 11 -26.79 11.53 18.59
CA ASN A 11 -26.13 11.86 17.31
C ASN A 11 -26.08 13.38 17.02
N GLY A 12 -24.88 13.93 16.86
CA GLY A 12 -24.68 15.26 16.29
C GLY A 12 -23.26 15.83 16.49
N SER A 13 -22.48 15.81 15.41
CA SER A 13 -21.29 16.62 15.10
C SER A 13 -20.00 16.40 15.90
N GLU A 14 -19.28 15.32 15.56
CA GLU A 14 -17.81 15.36 15.52
C GLU A 14 -17.38 15.16 14.06
N ASP A 15 -17.87 16.04 13.19
CA ASP A 15 -17.29 16.24 11.86
C ASP A 15 -15.96 16.98 12.06
N ALA A 16 -14.86 16.28 11.86
CA ALA A 16 -13.76 16.73 11.01
C ALA A 16 -12.62 15.74 11.16
N ASP A 17 -12.46 14.89 10.14
CA ASP A 17 -11.18 14.62 9.50
C ASP A 17 -9.91 15.00 10.30
N LEU A 18 -9.66 14.31 11.41
CA LEU A 18 -8.27 14.12 11.85
C LEU A 18 -7.71 13.03 10.94
N LEU A 19 -7.37 13.49 9.74
CA LEU A 19 -6.47 12.85 8.80
C LEU A 19 -5.42 12.10 9.61
N ASP A 20 -5.28 10.81 9.34
CA ASP A 20 -4.14 9.99 9.71
C ASP A 20 -2.85 10.66 9.18
N ASP A 21 -2.38 11.70 9.86
CA ASP A 21 -1.06 12.33 9.72
C ASP A 21 -0.07 11.58 10.63
N GLU A 22 -0.25 10.26 10.79
CA GLU A 22 0.88 9.44 11.18
C GLU A 22 1.91 9.58 10.05
N PRO A 23 3.13 10.08 10.34
CA PRO A 23 4.16 10.15 9.33
C PRO A 23 4.32 8.74 8.77
N LYS A 24 4.03 8.56 7.47
CA LYS A 24 4.26 7.29 6.77
C LYS A 24 5.65 6.82 7.15
N LYS A 25 5.73 5.76 7.97
CA LYS A 25 7.01 5.17 8.35
C LYS A 25 7.79 4.93 7.07
N PHE A 26 8.93 5.60 6.96
CA PHE A 26 9.83 5.40 5.83
C PHE A 26 10.27 3.94 5.85
N ASP A 27 9.71 3.16 4.94
CA ASP A 27 10.13 1.79 4.70
C ASP A 27 10.84 1.80 3.34
N PRO A 28 12.18 1.85 3.33
CA PRO A 28 12.96 1.97 2.10
C PRO A 28 12.69 0.82 1.12
N ARG A 29 12.25 -0.34 1.62
CA ARG A 29 11.89 -1.48 0.77
C ARG A 29 10.51 -1.28 0.14
N ALA A 30 9.53 -0.78 0.89
CA ALA A 30 8.20 -0.50 0.37
C ALA A 30 8.21 0.65 -0.67
N ASP A 31 8.98 1.70 -0.41
CA ASP A 31 9.15 2.82 -1.34
C ASP A 31 9.83 2.38 -2.65
N PHE A 32 10.85 1.51 -2.54
CA PHE A 32 11.51 0.92 -3.69
C PHE A 32 10.55 0.08 -4.55
N VAL A 33 9.73 -0.77 -3.92
CA VAL A 33 8.71 -1.58 -4.62
C VAL A 33 7.74 -0.70 -5.40
N ARG A 34 7.20 0.34 -4.75
CA ARG A 34 6.27 1.30 -5.38
C ARG A 34 6.90 2.05 -6.53
N MET A 35 8.14 2.49 -6.36
CA MET A 35 8.90 3.20 -7.39
C MET A 35 9.07 2.32 -8.64
N VAL A 36 9.52 1.07 -8.48
CA VAL A 36 9.75 0.16 -9.61
C VAL A 36 8.43 -0.17 -10.31
N ALA A 37 7.37 -0.50 -9.55
CA ALA A 37 6.04 -0.78 -10.10
C ALA A 37 5.53 0.39 -10.95
N ARG A 38 5.64 1.62 -10.44
CA ARG A 38 5.24 2.83 -11.17
C ARG A 38 6.07 3.08 -12.44
N GLN A 39 7.38 2.84 -12.39
CA GLN A 39 8.26 3.08 -13.54
C GLN A 39 8.12 2.03 -14.64
N THR A 40 7.78 0.80 -14.28
CA THR A 40 7.79 -0.34 -15.21
C THR A 40 6.38 -0.77 -15.62
N GLY A 41 5.36 -0.36 -14.87
CA GLY A 41 3.96 -0.70 -15.13
C GLY A 41 3.62 -2.16 -14.82
N ILE A 42 4.38 -2.80 -13.92
CA ILE A 42 4.08 -4.12 -13.33
C ILE A 42 3.56 -3.95 -11.90
N THR A 43 2.93 -4.97 -11.33
CA THR A 43 2.35 -4.88 -9.98
C THR A 43 3.42 -4.90 -8.89
N GLU A 44 3.11 -4.34 -7.72
CA GLU A 44 4.00 -4.41 -6.56
C GLU A 44 4.32 -5.86 -6.14
N GLU A 45 3.40 -6.80 -6.35
CA GLU A 45 3.61 -8.22 -6.08
C GLU A 45 4.71 -8.79 -6.98
N GLN A 46 4.62 -8.53 -8.28
CA GLN A 46 5.65 -8.94 -9.25
C GLN A 46 7.02 -8.35 -8.93
N VAL A 47 7.08 -7.10 -8.45
CA VAL A 47 8.35 -6.51 -7.99
C VAL A 47 8.90 -7.23 -6.76
N ARG A 48 8.05 -7.60 -5.79
CA ARG A 48 8.49 -8.36 -4.59
C ARG A 48 9.01 -9.74 -4.97
N GLU A 49 8.40 -10.42 -5.93
CA GLU A 49 8.88 -11.70 -6.46
C GLU A 49 10.26 -11.55 -7.12
N ILE A 50 10.42 -10.55 -7.99
CA ILE A 50 11.72 -10.23 -8.61
C ILE A 50 12.78 -9.99 -7.52
N MET A 51 12.47 -9.17 -6.52
CA MET A 51 13.39 -8.88 -5.41
C MET A 51 13.73 -10.12 -4.59
N ALA A 52 12.82 -11.09 -4.45
CA ALA A 52 13.11 -12.36 -3.79
C ALA A 52 14.09 -13.21 -4.62
N MET A 53 14.09 -13.06 -5.95
CA MET A 53 14.98 -13.78 -6.85
C MET A 53 16.36 -13.13 -7.00
N VAL A 54 16.44 -11.79 -7.09
CA VAL A 54 17.69 -11.07 -7.42
C VAL A 54 18.24 -10.18 -6.28
N GLY A 55 17.51 -10.05 -5.18
CA GLY A 55 17.85 -9.15 -4.08
C GLY A 55 17.41 -7.69 -4.31
N LEU A 56 18.04 -6.77 -3.58
CA LEU A 56 17.68 -5.34 -3.51
C LEU A 56 18.44 -4.46 -4.52
N ASP A 57 19.19 -5.04 -5.46
CA ASP A 57 19.95 -4.27 -6.45
C ASP A 57 19.03 -3.65 -7.52
N TYR A 58 19.04 -2.31 -7.63
CA TYR A 58 18.17 -1.58 -8.54
C TYR A 58 18.34 -1.97 -10.01
N SER A 59 19.57 -2.14 -10.46
CA SER A 59 19.86 -2.48 -11.86
C SER A 59 19.34 -3.86 -12.22
N SER A 60 19.51 -4.82 -11.30
CA SER A 60 19.01 -6.18 -11.43
C SER A 60 17.48 -6.22 -11.41
N VAL A 61 16.83 -5.53 -10.47
CA VAL A 61 15.37 -5.47 -10.38
C VAL A 61 14.76 -4.82 -11.63
N MET A 62 15.32 -3.72 -12.12
CA MET A 62 14.82 -3.04 -13.32
C MET A 62 15.01 -3.87 -14.59
N ARG A 63 16.07 -4.69 -14.67
CA ARG A 63 16.26 -5.62 -15.79
C ARG A 63 15.14 -6.66 -15.83
N GLU A 64 14.90 -7.34 -14.72
CA GLU A 64 13.87 -8.37 -14.64
C GLU A 64 12.46 -7.78 -14.81
N ALA A 65 12.19 -6.60 -14.24
CA ALA A 65 10.89 -5.92 -14.38
C ALA A 65 10.55 -5.60 -15.85
N ARG A 66 11.55 -5.21 -16.66
CA ARG A 66 11.36 -5.00 -18.10
C ARG A 66 11.05 -6.30 -18.86
N ILE A 67 11.64 -7.42 -18.45
CA ILE A 67 11.37 -8.74 -19.04
C ILE A 67 9.93 -9.14 -18.72
N VAL A 68 9.53 -9.03 -17.45
CA VAL A 68 8.15 -9.34 -17.00
C VAL A 68 7.12 -8.50 -17.73
N LYS A 69 7.33 -7.18 -17.90
CA LYS A 69 6.37 -6.35 -18.65
C LYS A 69 6.22 -6.77 -20.11
N ARG A 70 7.32 -7.18 -20.75
CA ARG A 70 7.30 -7.64 -22.14
C ARG A 70 6.54 -8.96 -22.27
N ASP A 71 6.78 -9.87 -21.35
CA ASP A 71 6.22 -11.22 -21.41
C ASP A 71 4.78 -11.26 -20.86
N ASN A 72 4.38 -10.28 -20.04
CA ASN A 72 3.05 -10.17 -19.46
C ASN A 72 2.60 -8.70 -19.31
N PRO A 73 2.03 -8.08 -20.36
CA PRO A 73 1.56 -6.71 -20.30
C PRO A 73 0.28 -6.63 -19.45
N SER A 74 0.41 -6.22 -18.19
CA SER A 74 -0.71 -5.72 -17.37
C SER A 74 -1.21 -4.38 -17.86
#